data_AF-A0A3D6DKA2-F1
#
_entry.id   AF-A0A3D6DKA2-F1
#
_cell.length_a   1.000
_cell.length_b   1.000
_cell.length_c   1.000
_cell.angle_alpha   90.00
_cell.angle_beta   90.00
_cell.angle_gamma   90.00
#
_symmetry.space_group_name_H-M   'P 1'
#
loop_
_entity.id
_entity.type
_entity.pdbx_description
1 polymer ?
#
loop_
_entity_poly.entity_id
_entity_poly.type
_entity_poly.pdbx_seq_one_letter_code
_entity_poly.pdbx_strand_id
1 'polypeptide(L)' 'NNDGTYDLDHYGQGVFFIPSSLGYFDRNLLSIPKYSPLIFSVALHKVNAADHDNDGVLSRDEDPDGDGDPLNDDTD' A
#
# COMPACT_ATOMS: atom_id res chain seq x y z
N ASN A 1 -18.21 11.96 -11.70
CA ASN A 1 -19.37 12.02 -12.61
C ASN A 1 -20.67 11.91 -11.83
N ASN A 2 -21.74 12.56 -12.32
CA ASN A 2 -23.07 12.55 -11.68
C ASN A 2 -23.77 11.16 -11.70
N ASP A 3 -23.07 10.12 -12.12
CA ASP A 3 -23.50 8.72 -12.17
C ASP A 3 -22.75 7.81 -11.15
N GLY A 4 -21.92 8.39 -10.28
CA GLY A 4 -21.10 7.63 -9.32
C GLY A 4 -19.81 7.07 -9.90
N THR A 5 -19.46 7.40 -11.15
CA THR A 5 -18.16 7.07 -11.74
C THR A 5 -17.13 8.18 -11.50
N TYR A 6 -15.85 7.83 -11.56
CA TYR A 6 -14.73 8.74 -11.35
C TYR A 6 -14.04 9.01 -12.69
N ASP A 7 -13.81 10.29 -13.00
CA ASP A 7 -12.84 10.66 -14.01
C ASP A 7 -11.47 10.66 -13.36
N LEU A 8 -10.59 9.78 -13.84
CA LEU A 8 -9.26 9.57 -13.28
C LEU A 8 -8.23 10.21 -14.21
N ASP A 9 -7.95 11.49 -13.99
CA ASP A 9 -6.95 12.24 -14.73
C ASP A 9 -5.77 12.62 -13.80
N HIS A 10 -4.54 12.63 -14.32
CA HIS A 10 -3.31 12.92 -13.56
C HIS A 10 -3.02 12.03 -12.34
N TYR A 11 -3.10 10.70 -12.50
CA TYR A 11 -2.78 9.74 -11.45
C TYR A 11 -1.27 9.46 -11.32
N GLY A 12 -0.84 9.09 -10.10
CA GLY A 12 0.53 8.69 -9.83
C GLY A 12 0.87 7.37 -10.54
N GLN A 13 2.05 7.29 -11.15
CA GLN A 13 2.53 6.07 -11.78
C GLN A 13 3.87 5.68 -11.16
N GLY A 14 4.04 4.39 -10.89
CA GLY A 14 5.25 3.86 -10.26
C GLY A 14 5.62 2.49 -10.81
N VAL A 15 6.91 2.18 -10.73
CA VAL A 15 7.43 0.84 -11.02
C VAL A 15 8.05 0.28 -9.75
N PHE A 16 7.63 -0.92 -9.37
CA PHE A 16 8.15 -1.64 -8.22
C PHE A 16 9.09 -2.75 -8.68
N PHE A 17 10.28 -2.79 -8.10
CA PHE A 17 11.24 -3.88 -8.26
C PHE A 17 11.26 -4.68 -6.96
N ILE A 18 10.56 -5.82 -6.94
CA ILE A 18 10.41 -6.65 -5.76
C ILE A 18 11.40 -7.81 -5.85
N PRO A 19 12.42 -7.89 -4.96
CA PRO A 19 13.30 -9.04 -4.93
C PRO A 19 12.52 -10.29 -4.57
N SER A 20 12.96 -11.44 -5.08
CA SER A 20 12.27 -12.72 -4.88
C SER A 20 12.03 -13.02 -3.40
N SER A 21 12.95 -12.66 -2.50
CA SER A 21 12.87 -12.88 -1.05
C SER A 21 11.63 -12.26 -0.38
N LEU A 22 11.06 -11.18 -0.93
CA LEU A 22 9.86 -10.53 -0.40
C LEU A 22 8.56 -11.06 -1.06
N GLY A 23 8.68 -11.81 -2.14
CA GLY A 23 7.55 -12.36 -2.89
C GLY A 23 7.38 -13.87 -2.69
N TYR A 24 8.17 -14.65 -3.43
CA TYR A 24 8.02 -16.11 -3.52
C TYR A 24 9.32 -16.89 -3.35
N PHE A 25 10.46 -16.19 -3.31
CA PHE A 25 11.80 -16.69 -3.09
C PHE A 25 12.16 -17.87 -4.01
N ASP A 26 12.21 -19.08 -3.45
CA ASP A 26 12.57 -20.32 -4.13
C ASP A 26 11.37 -21.18 -4.53
N ARG A 27 10.15 -20.72 -4.23
CA ARG A 27 8.91 -21.42 -4.56
C ARG A 27 8.75 -21.49 -6.07
N ASN A 28 8.53 -22.69 -6.60
CA ASN A 28 8.29 -22.84 -8.03
C ASN A 28 6.88 -22.35 -8.35
N LEU A 29 6.77 -21.24 -9.09
CA LEU A 29 5.52 -20.72 -9.62
C LEU A 29 5.51 -20.95 -11.13
N LEU A 30 4.40 -21.44 -11.68
CA LEU A 30 4.25 -21.96 -13.05
C LEU A 30 5.19 -21.34 -14.10
N SER A 31 5.07 -20.04 -14.32
CA SER A 31 5.78 -19.28 -15.35
C SER A 31 6.87 -18.35 -14.79
N ILE A 32 7.14 -18.39 -13.48
CA ILE A 32 8.06 -17.47 -12.82
C ILE A 32 9.26 -18.28 -12.30
N PRO A 33 10.47 -18.05 -12.85
CA PRO A 33 11.69 -18.74 -12.40
C PRO A 33 11.94 -18.58 -10.91
N LYS A 34 12.61 -19.54 -10.27
CA LYS A 34 13.05 -19.37 -8.87
C LYS A 34 14.02 -18.20 -8.75
N TYR A 35 13.94 -17.49 -7.63
CA TYR A 35 14.84 -16.40 -7.26
C TYR A 35 14.82 -15.15 -8.17
N SER A 36 13.99 -15.10 -9.21
CA SER A 36 13.89 -13.92 -10.08
C SER A 36 13.13 -12.75 -9.43
N PRO A 37 13.53 -11.49 -9.69
CA PRO A 37 12.76 -10.34 -9.22
C PRO A 37 11.42 -10.23 -9.94
N LEU A 38 10.42 -9.70 -9.26
CA LEU A 38 9.12 -9.33 -9.85
C LEU A 38 9.11 -7.82 -10.11
N ILE A 39 8.66 -7.44 -11.30
CA ILE A 39 8.56 -6.04 -11.70
C ILE A 39 7.10 -5.72 -11.99
N PHE A 40 6.56 -4.72 -11.30
CA PHE A 40 5.17 -4.28 -11.48
C PHE A 40 5.13 -2.81 -11.88
N SER A 41 4.29 -2.49 -12.86
CA SER A 41 3.89 -1.10 -13.15
C SER A 41 2.52 -0.86 -12.53
N VAL A 42 2.40 0.19 -11.73
CA VAL A 42 1.17 0.51 -11.00
C VAL A 42 0.76 1.95 -11.28
N ALA A 43 -0.54 2.13 -11.52
CA ALA A 43 -1.20 3.42 -11.62
C ALA A 43 -2.09 3.62 -10.38
N LEU A 44 -1.75 4.58 -9.53
CA LEU A 44 -2.49 4.87 -8.29
C LEU A 44 -3.53 5.95 -8.55
N HIS A 45 -4.79 5.52 -8.59
CA HIS A 45 -5.92 6.36 -8.96
C HIS A 45 -6.62 7.04 -7.77
N LYS A 46 -6.70 6.37 -6.62
CA LYS A 46 -7.38 6.89 -5.43
C LYS A 46 -6.77 6.28 -4.17
N VAL A 47 -6.73 7.08 -3.11
CA VAL A 47 -6.41 6.63 -1.75
C VAL A 47 -7.59 6.99 -0.85
N ASN A 48 -7.90 6.12 0.09
CA ASN A 48 -8.84 6.39 1.18
C ASN A 48 -8.06 6.20 2.48
N ALA A 49 -8.06 7.22 3.33
CA ALA A 49 -7.44 7.11 4.65
C ALA A 49 -8.37 6.28 5.54
N ALA A 50 -7.77 5.36 6.29
CA ALA A 50 -8.48 4.48 7.19
C ALA A 50 -8.30 4.95 8.64
N ASP A 51 -9.32 4.65 9.42
CA ASP A 51 -9.38 4.70 10.88
C ASP A 51 -9.61 3.22 11.27
N HIS A 52 -8.54 2.54 11.71
CA HIS A 52 -8.53 1.08 11.83
C HIS A 52 -9.24 0.56 13.08
N ASP A 53 -9.34 1.37 14.13
CA ASP A 53 -10.02 1.05 15.40
C ASP A 53 -11.38 1.76 15.56
N ASN A 54 -11.69 2.72 14.69
CA ASN A 54 -12.95 3.46 14.59
C ASN A 54 -13.20 4.44 15.74
N ASP A 55 -12.15 5.11 16.22
CA ASP A 55 -12.25 6.09 17.29
C ASP A 55 -12.48 7.53 16.78
N GLY A 56 -12.36 7.76 15.46
CA GLY A 56 -12.53 9.05 14.81
C GLY A 56 -11.23 9.80 14.48
N VAL A 57 -10.08 9.26 14.85
CA VAL A 57 -8.75 9.69 14.40
C VAL A 57 -8.32 8.82 13.21
N LEU A 58 -7.55 9.37 12.28
CA LEU A 58 -7.02 8.58 11.18
C LEU A 58 -5.74 7.88 11.66
N SER A 59 -5.54 6.62 11.31
CA SER A 59 -4.35 5.87 11.74
C SER A 59 -3.01 6.35 11.17
N ARG A 60 -3.02 7.41 10.34
CA ARG A 60 -1.79 8.11 9.95
C ARG A 60 -1.42 9.24 10.91
N ASP A 61 -2.39 9.70 11.69
CA ASP A 61 -2.29 10.83 12.59
C ASP A 61 -2.15 10.38 14.07
N GLU A 62 -2.20 9.05 14.32
CA GLU A 62 -1.92 8.33 15.59
C GLU A 62 -0.41 8.11 15.81
N ASP A 63 0.37 9.21 15.75
CA ASP A 63 1.81 9.25 16.10
C ASP A 63 2.11 10.57 16.86
N PRO A 64 1.52 10.78 18.05
CA PRO A 64 1.65 12.02 18.80
C PRO A 64 3.04 12.23 19.41
N ASP A 65 3.79 11.16 19.69
CA ASP A 65 5.12 11.25 20.30
C ASP A 65 6.27 11.24 19.29
N GLY A 66 5.99 10.87 18.03
CA GLY A 66 6.91 10.93 16.91
C GLY A 66 7.92 9.78 16.89
N ASP A 67 7.68 8.69 17.62
CA ASP A 67 8.55 7.52 17.64
C ASP A 67 8.37 6.63 16.39
N GLY A 68 7.29 6.84 15.64
CA GLY A 68 6.98 6.14 14.39
C GLY A 68 6.60 4.68 14.59
N ASP A 69 6.21 4.27 15.80
CA ASP A 69 5.60 2.99 16.08
C ASP A 69 4.06 3.09 15.92
N PRO A 70 3.49 2.48 14.87
CA PRO A 70 2.06 2.59 14.60
C PRO A 70 1.20 1.66 15.47
N LEU A 71 1.78 1.00 16.48
CA LEU A 71 1.10 -0.04 17.29
C LEU A 71 0.98 0.31 18.78
N ASN A 72 1.66 1.35 19.26
CA ASN A 72 1.68 1.77 20.67
C ASN A 72 0.99 3.12 20.91
N ASP A 73 0.69 3.86 19.85
CA ASP A 73 0.18 5.24 19.89
C ASP A 73 -1.34 5.32 19.66
N ASP A 74 -2.08 4.41 20.28
CA ASP A 74 -3.55 4.49 20.42
C ASP A 74 -3.88 5.76 21.22
N THR A 75 -4.22 6.82 20.49
CA THR A 75 -4.32 8.18 21.02
C THR A 75 -5.79 8.51 21.29
N ASP A 76 -6.18 8.49 22.56
CA ASP A 76 -7.52 8.86 23.04
C ASP A 76 -7.74 10.37 23.31
#